data_AF-A0A432SUI5-F1
#
_entry.id   AF-A0A432SUI5-F1
#
_cell.length_a   1.000
_cell.length_b   1.000
_cell.length_c   1.000
_cell.angle_alpha   90.00
_cell.angle_beta   90.00
_cell.angle_gamma   90.00
#
_symmetry.space_group_name_H-M   'P 1'
#
loop_
_entity.id
_entity.type
_entity.pdbx_description
1 polymer ?
#
loop_
_entity_poly.entity_id
_entity_poly.type
_entity_poly.pdbx_seq_one_letter_code
_entity_poly.pdbx_strand_id
1 'polypeptide(L)'
;MSEIGNRQNRTYWHIQLHPNNINWNREKELLEFTSLIGLGEWKKGDKQIKRFKDEMRKGDIVLVRRGTTPIALVEVIGNYKRKVTNIKALDWFEHRREVKVLDYAIDDMPHFPQPRGTLQKAINRNTSSYKYIDDWYKVPFTELYKNSKYSNQLNDSKIEILRQIFKYYKLKKWLGWDNNLNKVHLEKLFSWISISNEQNPIIKNIEDIPKLNEFIDDKKALNEMEKRRDILDGLKRMYITKHIEGLEGANSYLLEEDINILKKLLPKESSLEIESKNIDLAFGRSEVRYFDSIFIKKYKIFNEFKIAKLNRINIFAGFNNTGKTTLLEAIYLLTKQNNIGAFFELVKLKNKLSKLNTSYLNSYFQDIIEISGNFNKIETKIKFEKFEATNIDKKDDYISSYKLISTIEDDINSNIIHTFESSPLIRYVDKIEILCNSLFKSPYFYNQEEIINTHSKNVELKKFDLVVEFITKHIDKNIQDINLTEKNDIKRFLVDSKSFPKKSVDITSYGEGLQRIFEIALSFAYCKNGVLLIDELETAIHYSLLVDFTKFIQELAREFNVQVFITSHSKECIDAFVKNRVYNEDINFYTMVRDLNDKIQTITYDGESLLDELEQDLEVRGW
;
A
#
# COMPACT_ATOMS: atom_id res chain seq x y z
N MET A 1 0.28 48.95 40.20
CA MET A 1 -0.16 50.33 39.99
C MET A 1 1.06 51.16 39.62
N SER A 2 1.25 51.50 38.35
CA SER A 2 1.98 52.69 37.85
C SER A 2 2.34 52.65 36.35
N GLU A 3 1.63 51.91 35.48
CA GLU A 3 1.74 52.13 34.02
C GLU A 3 0.53 51.65 33.19
N ILE A 4 -0.63 51.48 33.84
CA ILE A 4 -1.91 51.11 33.19
C ILE A 4 -2.90 52.30 33.19
N GLY A 5 -2.48 53.45 33.73
CA GLY A 5 -3.32 54.62 34.00
C GLY A 5 -3.37 55.71 32.92
N ASN A 6 -3.02 55.44 31.65
CA ASN A 6 -2.99 56.51 30.64
C ASN A 6 -3.49 56.15 29.23
N ARG A 7 -4.48 55.25 29.10
CA ARG A 7 -5.28 55.15 27.86
C ARG A 7 -6.57 55.96 27.97
N GLN A 8 -6.43 57.24 28.33
CA GLN A 8 -7.48 58.25 28.20
C GLN A 8 -7.63 58.65 26.71
N ASN A 9 -8.87 58.68 26.21
CA ASN A 9 -9.31 59.36 24.98
C ASN A 9 -8.26 59.50 23.85
N ARG A 10 -8.01 58.43 23.08
CA ARG A 10 -7.30 58.58 21.80
C ARG A 10 -8.14 59.42 20.84
N THR A 11 -7.49 60.40 20.21
CA THR A 11 -8.13 61.32 19.28
C THR A 11 -7.95 60.80 17.85
N TYR A 12 -9.07 60.61 17.15
CA TYR A 12 -9.06 60.22 15.75
C TYR A 12 -9.10 61.44 14.83
N TRP A 13 -8.40 61.31 13.70
CA TRP A 13 -8.42 62.27 12.61
C TRP A 13 -8.60 61.53 11.30
N HIS A 14 -9.05 62.24 10.28
CA HIS A 14 -8.91 61.78 8.91
C HIS A 14 -8.40 62.90 8.01
N ILE A 15 -7.53 62.55 7.07
CA ILE A 15 -6.84 63.49 6.19
C ILE A 15 -6.88 63.03 4.72
N GLN A 16 -7.05 63.98 3.82
CA GLN A 16 -6.75 63.85 2.40
C GLN A 16 -5.43 64.57 2.13
N LEU A 17 -4.43 63.84 1.64
CA LEU A 17 -3.09 64.40 1.45
C LEU A 17 -3.09 65.48 0.36
N HIS A 18 -3.87 65.31 -0.71
CA HIS A 18 -4.04 66.33 -1.74
C HIS A 18 -5.46 66.92 -1.75
N PRO A 19 -5.70 68.11 -1.17
CA PRO A 19 -7.05 68.67 -0.99
C PRO A 19 -7.89 68.78 -2.28
N ASN A 20 -7.22 69.07 -3.41
CA ASN A 20 -7.88 69.42 -4.67
C ASN A 20 -7.65 68.39 -5.80
N ASN A 21 -7.03 67.24 -5.53
CA ASN A 21 -6.73 66.25 -6.57
C ASN A 21 -7.11 64.85 -6.09
N ILE A 22 -8.33 64.46 -6.44
CA ILE A 22 -8.90 63.14 -6.14
C ILE A 22 -8.19 62.02 -6.91
N ASN A 23 -7.40 62.35 -7.93
CA ASN A 23 -6.70 61.40 -8.80
C ASN A 23 -5.19 61.32 -8.52
N TRP A 24 -4.73 61.83 -7.38
CA TRP A 24 -3.29 61.85 -7.08
C TRP A 24 -2.70 60.45 -7.00
N ASN A 25 -3.43 59.47 -6.45
CA ASN A 25 -3.13 58.03 -6.46
C ASN A 25 -1.73 57.59 -5.96
N ARG A 26 -0.98 58.49 -5.34
CA ARG A 26 0.39 58.27 -4.84
C ARG A 26 0.49 58.40 -3.33
N GLU A 27 -0.64 58.35 -2.62
CA GLU A 27 -0.69 58.43 -1.16
C GLU A 27 0.13 57.33 -0.49
N LYS A 28 -0.01 56.09 -0.99
CA LYS A 28 0.69 54.92 -0.47
C LYS A 28 2.21 55.05 -0.68
N GLU A 29 2.60 55.37 -1.91
CA GLU A 29 3.99 55.63 -2.29
C GLU A 29 4.60 56.72 -1.40
N LEU A 30 3.91 57.84 -1.18
CA LEU A 30 4.39 58.91 -0.31
C LEU A 30 4.66 58.43 1.12
N LEU A 31 3.72 57.68 1.70
CA LEU A 31 3.85 57.17 3.06
C LEU A 31 5.02 56.20 3.19
N GLU A 32 5.22 55.33 2.19
CA GLU A 32 6.33 54.38 2.15
C GLU A 32 7.69 55.08 2.06
N PHE A 33 7.81 56.07 1.17
CA PHE A 33 9.10 56.75 0.93
C PHE A 33 9.46 57.78 2.00
N THR A 34 8.46 58.41 2.63
CA THR A 34 8.70 59.58 3.47
C THR A 34 8.25 59.42 4.92
N SER A 35 7.28 58.53 5.20
CA SER A 35 6.64 58.43 6.51
C SER A 35 6.09 59.78 7.02
N LEU A 36 5.58 60.62 6.10
CA LEU A 36 5.03 61.93 6.39
C LEU A 36 3.55 62.03 6.01
N ILE A 37 2.77 62.70 6.84
CA ILE A 37 1.51 63.31 6.43
C ILE A 37 1.64 64.83 6.44
N GLY A 38 0.83 65.51 5.65
CA GLY A 38 0.83 66.96 5.68
C GLY A 38 -0.20 67.63 4.81
N LEU A 39 -0.12 68.96 4.79
CA LEU A 39 -1.04 69.84 4.10
C LEU A 39 -0.26 70.88 3.29
N GLY A 40 -0.74 71.17 2.08
CA GLY A 40 -0.36 72.37 1.33
C GLY A 40 -1.14 73.60 1.78
N GLU A 41 -0.80 74.75 1.22
CA GLU A 41 -1.60 75.98 1.37
C GLU A 41 -2.67 76.05 0.26
N TRP A 42 -3.91 76.40 0.61
CA TRP A 42 -4.98 76.63 -0.36
C TRP A 42 -5.99 77.67 0.13
N LYS A 43 -6.73 78.29 -0.81
CA LYS A 43 -7.74 79.31 -0.52
C LYS A 43 -8.82 78.75 0.42
N LYS A 44 -8.99 79.36 1.61
CA LYS A 44 -9.88 78.94 2.72
C LYS A 44 -9.35 77.76 3.58
N GLY A 45 -8.08 77.40 3.49
CA GLY A 45 -7.46 76.32 4.27
C GLY A 45 -6.92 76.71 5.66
N ASP A 46 -6.91 78.00 6.00
CA ASP A 46 -6.23 78.54 7.20
C ASP A 46 -6.69 77.88 8.50
N LYS A 47 -7.98 77.55 8.61
CA LYS A 47 -8.54 76.87 9.79
C LYS A 47 -7.98 75.45 9.90
N GLN A 48 -7.94 74.69 8.81
CA GLN A 48 -7.45 73.30 8.79
C GLN A 48 -5.94 73.25 9.06
N ILE A 49 -5.17 74.18 8.48
CA ILE A 49 -3.74 74.31 8.71
C ILE A 49 -3.47 74.64 10.18
N LYS A 50 -4.23 75.59 10.77
CA LYS A 50 -4.13 75.93 12.20
C LYS A 50 -4.43 74.72 13.09
N ARG A 51 -5.45 73.93 12.77
CA ARG A 51 -5.75 72.68 13.52
C ARG A 51 -4.64 71.63 13.39
N PHE A 52 -4.11 71.45 12.18
CA PHE A 52 -2.99 70.53 11.95
C PHE A 52 -1.73 70.95 12.74
N LYS A 53 -1.46 72.25 12.80
CA LYS A 53 -0.33 72.83 13.52
C LYS A 53 -0.52 72.77 15.04
N ASP A 54 -1.65 73.24 15.53
CA ASP A 54 -1.84 73.57 16.96
C ASP A 54 -2.65 72.50 17.73
N GLU A 55 -3.51 71.73 17.07
CA GLU A 55 -4.42 70.78 17.75
C GLU A 55 -3.99 69.30 17.65
N MET A 56 -3.35 68.87 16.56
CA MET A 56 -2.91 67.48 16.38
C MET A 56 -1.67 67.18 17.23
N ARG A 57 -1.69 66.07 17.98
CA ARG A 57 -0.63 65.71 18.93
C ARG A 57 0.03 64.38 18.57
N LYS A 58 1.21 64.13 19.15
CA LYS A 58 1.83 62.80 19.08
C LYS A 58 0.93 61.76 19.74
N GLY A 59 0.80 60.58 19.14
CA GLY A 59 -0.09 59.49 19.56
C GLY A 59 -1.52 59.57 19.00
N ASP A 60 -1.87 60.64 18.28
CA ASP A 60 -3.13 60.72 17.55
C ASP A 60 -3.14 59.74 16.37
N ILE A 61 -4.29 59.11 16.12
CA ILE A 61 -4.47 58.14 15.04
C ILE A 61 -5.20 58.81 13.88
N VAL A 62 -4.65 58.68 12.68
CA VAL A 62 -5.10 59.39 11.48
C VAL A 62 -5.41 58.40 10.37
N LEU A 63 -6.64 58.45 9.86
CA LEU A 63 -7.01 57.79 8.61
C LEU A 63 -6.58 58.66 7.42
N VAL A 64 -5.66 58.15 6.61
CA VAL A 64 -5.32 58.70 5.30
C VAL A 64 -6.32 58.15 4.28
N ARG A 65 -6.96 59.05 3.52
CA ARG A 65 -8.01 58.68 2.56
C ARG A 65 -7.95 59.53 1.28
N ARG A 66 -8.62 59.03 0.24
CA ARG A 66 -8.85 59.72 -1.04
C ARG A 66 -10.34 59.75 -1.35
N GLY A 67 -10.98 60.91 -1.21
CA GLY A 67 -12.44 60.98 -1.21
C GLY A 67 -13.02 60.07 -0.11
N THR A 68 -13.93 59.16 -0.46
CA THR A 68 -14.45 58.12 0.45
C THR A 68 -13.55 56.89 0.54
N THR A 69 -12.50 56.77 -0.26
CA THR A 69 -11.67 55.57 -0.31
C THR A 69 -10.64 55.60 0.82
N PRO A 70 -10.67 54.65 1.77
CA PRO A 70 -9.61 54.51 2.78
C PRO A 70 -8.29 54.14 2.09
N ILE A 71 -7.16 54.63 2.60
CA ILE A 71 -5.83 54.30 2.05
C ILE A 71 -4.93 53.68 3.11
N ALA A 72 -4.81 54.33 4.26
CA ALA A 72 -3.94 53.85 5.34
C ALA A 72 -4.39 54.39 6.69
N LEU A 73 -4.08 53.66 7.76
CA LEU A 73 -4.19 54.11 9.13
C LEU A 73 -2.79 54.40 9.66
N VAL A 74 -2.56 55.58 10.22
CA VAL A 74 -1.23 56.01 10.69
C VAL A 74 -1.29 56.61 12.10
N GLU A 75 -0.17 56.56 12.83
CA GLU A 75 0.00 57.18 14.14
C GLU A 75 0.98 58.36 14.06
N VAL A 76 0.63 59.50 14.66
CA VAL A 76 1.51 60.69 14.67
C VAL A 76 2.66 60.49 15.67
N ILE A 77 3.89 60.51 15.18
CA ILE A 77 5.10 60.33 16.02
C ILE A 77 5.95 61.62 16.13
N GLY A 78 5.77 62.56 15.19
CA GLY A 78 6.51 63.81 15.11
C GLY A 78 5.71 65.05 15.54
N ASN A 79 6.44 66.07 16.00
CA ASN A 79 5.88 67.42 16.16
C ASN A 79 5.65 68.07 14.78
N TYR A 80 4.80 69.09 14.72
CA TYR A 80 4.62 69.89 13.52
C TYR A 80 5.96 70.51 13.10
N LYS A 81 6.26 70.39 11.80
CA LYS A 81 7.37 71.08 11.15
C LYS A 81 6.83 71.79 9.92
N ARG A 82 7.10 73.09 9.79
CA ARG A 82 6.99 73.79 8.50
C ARG A 82 8.30 73.56 7.76
N LYS A 83 8.21 73.25 6.47
CA LYS A 83 9.31 73.04 5.50
C LYS A 83 10.68 73.59 5.95
N VAL A 84 11.70 72.70 6.07
CA VAL A 84 13.12 73.09 6.31
C VAL A 84 14.10 72.44 5.30
N THR A 85 13.70 71.46 4.46
CA THR A 85 14.60 70.75 3.52
C THR A 85 14.07 70.62 2.09
N ASN A 86 15.00 70.67 1.11
CA ASN A 86 14.80 70.65 -0.35
C ASN A 86 14.50 69.23 -0.89
N ILE A 87 13.26 68.75 -0.73
CA ILE A 87 12.77 67.57 -1.49
C ILE A 87 11.75 68.07 -2.51
N LYS A 88 12.20 68.26 -3.76
CA LYS A 88 11.39 68.83 -4.87
C LYS A 88 10.04 68.11 -5.08
N ALA A 89 9.98 66.80 -4.84
CA ALA A 89 8.75 66.00 -4.98
C ALA A 89 7.65 66.33 -3.95
N LEU A 90 7.99 67.04 -2.85
CA LEU A 90 7.11 67.33 -1.72
C LEU A 90 6.84 68.83 -1.56
N ASP A 91 7.19 69.64 -2.55
CA ASP A 91 7.12 71.11 -2.48
C ASP A 91 5.69 71.63 -2.29
N TRP A 92 4.70 70.82 -2.68
CA TRP A 92 3.29 71.15 -2.65
C TRP A 92 2.61 70.98 -1.26
N PHE A 93 3.26 70.34 -0.27
CA PHE A 93 2.72 70.24 1.10
C PHE A 93 3.74 70.69 2.17
N GLU A 94 3.64 71.96 2.54
CA GLU A 94 4.60 72.66 3.40
C GLU A 94 4.49 72.32 4.88
N HIS A 95 3.30 71.93 5.33
CA HIS A 95 2.99 71.62 6.73
C HIS A 95 3.09 70.12 6.94
N ARG A 96 4.04 69.65 7.76
CA ARG A 96 4.36 68.22 7.84
C ARG A 96 4.40 67.70 9.27
N ARG A 97 4.08 66.42 9.41
CA ARG A 97 4.28 65.61 10.62
C ARG A 97 4.77 64.22 10.24
N GLU A 98 5.73 63.73 11.01
CA GLU A 98 6.20 62.34 10.91
C GLU A 98 5.14 61.40 11.50
N VAL A 99 4.91 60.30 10.79
CA VAL A 99 3.95 59.27 11.15
C VAL A 99 4.56 57.88 11.06
N LYS A 100 4.02 56.95 11.85
CA LYS A 100 4.22 55.51 11.66
C LYS A 100 2.98 54.92 10.99
N VAL A 101 3.14 54.21 9.89
CA VAL A 101 2.02 53.50 9.26
C VAL A 101 1.63 52.30 10.13
N LEU A 102 0.34 52.16 10.43
CA LEU A 102 -0.21 51.08 11.24
C LEU A 102 -0.86 49.98 10.41
N ASP A 103 -1.52 50.34 9.30
CA ASP A 103 -2.15 49.41 8.36
C ASP A 103 -2.47 50.11 7.04
N TYR A 104 -2.62 49.34 5.96
CA TYR A 104 -3.08 49.83 4.64
C TYR A 104 -4.47 49.28 4.33
N ALA A 105 -5.29 50.07 3.65
CA ALA A 105 -6.58 49.63 3.15
C ALA A 105 -6.41 48.49 2.13
N ILE A 106 -7.37 47.58 2.11
CA ILE A 106 -7.54 46.57 1.05
C ILE A 106 -8.68 47.00 0.12
N ASP A 107 -8.69 46.49 -1.11
CA ASP A 107 -9.62 46.92 -2.16
C ASP A 107 -11.11 46.74 -1.79
N ASP A 108 -11.43 45.73 -0.96
CA ASP A 108 -12.79 45.42 -0.53
C ASP A 108 -13.27 46.18 0.72
N MET A 109 -12.49 47.15 1.20
CA MET A 109 -12.82 47.87 2.42
C MET A 109 -14.01 48.82 2.20
N PRO A 110 -15.02 48.87 3.10
CA PRO A 110 -16.16 49.75 2.94
C PRO A 110 -15.74 51.21 2.83
N HIS A 111 -16.42 51.98 1.98
CA HIS A 111 -16.15 53.39 1.81
C HIS A 111 -16.29 54.17 3.13
N PHE A 112 -15.33 55.05 3.40
CA PHE A 112 -15.36 55.96 4.53
C PHE A 112 -16.57 56.90 4.41
N PRO A 113 -17.41 57.02 5.45
CA PRO A 113 -18.74 57.66 5.37
C PRO A 113 -18.71 59.18 5.18
N GLN A 114 -17.53 59.83 5.15
CA GLN A 114 -17.39 61.28 4.94
C GLN A 114 -16.48 61.62 3.75
N PRO A 115 -17.05 61.97 2.57
CA PRO A 115 -16.27 62.28 1.36
C PRO A 115 -15.54 63.63 1.43
N ARG A 116 -16.13 64.63 2.10
CA ARG A 116 -15.71 66.05 2.00
C ARG A 116 -14.79 66.49 3.15
N GLY A 117 -13.94 67.48 2.84
CA GLY A 117 -13.01 68.09 3.80
C GLY A 117 -11.62 67.47 3.78
N THR A 118 -10.59 68.32 3.82
CA THR A 118 -9.18 67.94 3.74
C THR A 118 -8.65 67.35 5.03
N LEU A 119 -9.02 67.94 6.18
CA LEU A 119 -8.62 67.47 7.51
C LEU A 119 -9.77 67.71 8.48
N GLN A 120 -10.20 66.68 9.20
CA GLN A 120 -11.12 66.83 10.33
C GLN A 120 -10.75 65.92 11.50
N LYS A 121 -11.15 66.37 12.68
CA LYS A 121 -11.01 65.66 13.95
C LYS A 121 -12.30 64.89 14.23
N ALA A 122 -12.21 63.58 14.34
CA ALA A 122 -13.31 62.71 14.72
C ALA A 122 -13.24 62.47 16.24
N ILE A 123 -14.04 63.23 17.01
CA ILE A 123 -14.05 63.16 18.48
C ILE A 123 -15.30 62.44 19.01
N ASN A 124 -16.43 62.59 18.32
CA ASN A 124 -17.70 62.04 18.80
C ASN A 124 -17.80 60.55 18.48
N ARG A 125 -17.75 59.72 19.53
CA ARG A 125 -17.79 58.24 19.46
C ARG A 125 -19.03 57.66 18.79
N ASN A 126 -20.12 58.42 18.74
CA ASN A 126 -21.37 57.99 18.12
C ASN A 126 -21.42 58.26 16.62
N THR A 127 -20.45 58.99 16.06
CA THR A 127 -20.40 59.25 14.62
C THR A 127 -19.84 58.06 13.85
N SER A 128 -20.39 57.82 12.65
CA SER A 128 -19.94 56.75 11.76
C SER A 128 -18.45 56.86 11.39
N SER A 129 -17.93 58.08 11.21
CA SER A 129 -16.51 58.34 10.98
C SER A 129 -15.62 57.93 12.16
N TYR A 130 -16.06 58.15 13.40
CA TYR A 130 -15.30 57.72 14.58
C TYR A 130 -15.27 56.20 14.67
N LYS A 131 -16.45 55.56 14.60
CA LYS A 131 -16.58 54.09 14.69
C LYS A 131 -15.76 53.39 13.61
N TYR A 132 -15.81 53.88 12.37
CA TYR A 132 -15.03 53.34 11.27
C TYR A 132 -13.52 53.29 11.57
N ILE A 133 -12.97 54.39 12.11
CA ILE A 133 -11.53 54.47 12.43
C ILE A 133 -11.23 53.62 13.67
N ASP A 134 -12.12 53.61 14.66
CA ASP A 134 -11.99 52.85 15.90
C ASP A 134 -12.02 51.33 15.65
N ASP A 135 -12.93 50.85 14.81
CA ASP A 135 -13.09 49.42 14.46
C ASP A 135 -11.88 48.90 13.68
N TRP A 136 -11.40 49.68 12.70
CA TRP A 136 -10.17 49.34 11.97
C TRP A 136 -8.96 49.35 12.91
N TYR A 137 -8.88 50.33 13.80
CA TYR A 137 -7.79 50.43 14.76
C TYR A 137 -7.77 49.29 15.80
N LYS A 138 -8.94 48.84 16.26
CA LYS A 138 -9.07 47.90 17.39
C LYS A 138 -9.00 46.41 17.06
N VAL A 139 -9.25 45.98 15.82
CA VAL A 139 -9.14 44.59 15.33
C VAL A 139 -9.66 43.52 16.33
N PRO A 140 -10.91 43.06 16.21
CA PRO A 140 -11.58 42.12 17.13
C PRO A 140 -10.77 40.85 17.51
N PHE A 141 -9.94 40.32 16.61
CA PHE A 141 -9.09 39.16 16.86
C PHE A 141 -8.05 39.37 17.96
N THR A 142 -7.53 40.58 18.12
CA THR A 142 -6.54 40.87 19.17
C THR A 142 -7.17 40.85 20.56
N GLU A 143 -8.43 41.24 20.67
CA GLU A 143 -9.20 41.17 21.92
C GLU A 143 -9.60 39.72 22.23
N LEU A 144 -10.03 38.97 21.22
CA LEU A 144 -10.30 37.53 21.37
C LEU A 144 -9.05 36.73 21.77
N TYR A 145 -7.87 37.07 21.21
CA TYR A 145 -6.60 36.43 21.59
C TYR A 145 -6.20 36.76 23.02
N LYS A 146 -6.41 38.01 23.48
CA LYS A 146 -6.17 38.41 24.88
C LYS A 146 -7.05 37.67 25.87
N ASN A 147 -8.22 37.22 25.43
CA ASN A 147 -9.14 36.41 26.25
C ASN A 147 -8.88 34.90 26.11
N SER A 148 -7.84 34.49 25.39
CA SER A 148 -7.47 33.08 25.23
C SER A 148 -6.41 32.63 26.24
N LYS A 149 -6.18 31.32 26.31
CA LYS A 149 -5.09 30.71 27.12
C LYS A 149 -3.68 31.10 26.67
N TYR A 150 -3.53 31.73 25.50
CA TYR A 150 -2.24 32.19 24.94
C TYR A 150 -2.01 33.69 25.13
N SER A 151 -2.85 34.37 25.91
CA SER A 151 -2.86 35.84 26.08
C SER A 151 -1.52 36.43 26.48
N ASN A 152 -0.75 35.71 27.31
CA ASN A 152 0.60 36.08 27.76
C ASN A 152 1.64 36.11 26.64
N GLN A 153 1.35 35.52 25.48
CA GLN A 153 2.27 35.46 24.36
C GLN A 153 1.95 36.48 23.26
N LEU A 154 0.99 37.40 23.47
CA LEU A 154 0.64 38.41 22.47
C LEU A 154 1.79 39.44 22.31
N ASN A 155 2.21 39.66 21.07
CA ASN A 155 3.22 40.66 20.70
C ASN A 155 2.86 41.31 19.35
N ASP A 156 3.64 42.30 18.93
CA ASP A 156 3.38 43.05 17.69
C ASP A 156 3.33 42.14 16.44
N SER A 157 4.21 41.14 16.36
CA SER A 157 4.22 40.16 15.27
C SER A 157 2.92 39.35 15.20
N LYS A 158 2.40 38.88 16.34
CA LYS A 158 1.12 38.15 16.37
C LYS A 158 -0.07 39.04 16.08
N ILE A 159 -0.03 40.29 16.52
CA ILE A 159 -1.05 41.28 16.16
C ILE A 159 -1.09 41.45 14.63
N GLU A 160 0.06 41.49 13.98
CA GLU A 160 0.18 41.60 12.53
C GLU A 160 -0.32 40.34 11.80
N ILE A 161 0.00 39.15 12.30
CA ILE A 161 -0.54 37.88 11.79
C ILE A 161 -2.07 37.84 11.91
N LEU A 162 -2.62 38.20 13.07
CA LEU A 162 -4.07 38.25 13.31
C LEU A 162 -4.78 39.27 12.40
N ARG A 163 -4.14 40.41 12.14
CA ARG A 163 -4.62 41.40 11.15
C ARG A 163 -4.61 40.83 9.74
N GLN A 164 -3.55 40.10 9.36
CA GLN A 164 -3.44 39.53 8.03
C GLN A 164 -4.50 38.45 7.78
N ILE A 165 -4.79 37.60 8.77
CA ILE A 165 -5.85 36.58 8.68
C ILE A 165 -7.21 37.21 8.36
N PHE A 166 -7.50 38.39 8.91
CA PHE A 166 -8.74 39.13 8.67
C PHE A 166 -8.93 39.56 7.21
N LYS A 167 -7.85 39.61 6.41
CA LYS A 167 -7.92 40.02 5.01
C LYS A 167 -8.48 38.92 4.10
N TYR A 168 -8.46 37.65 4.53
CA TYR A 168 -8.86 36.52 3.68
C TYR A 168 -10.29 36.04 3.96
N TYR A 169 -11.14 36.03 2.93
CA TYR A 169 -12.54 35.61 3.04
C TYR A 169 -12.69 34.13 3.47
N LYS A 170 -11.93 33.19 2.89
CA LYS A 170 -12.03 31.77 3.25
C LYS A 170 -11.67 31.52 4.71
N LEU A 171 -10.60 32.14 5.22
CA LEU A 171 -10.23 32.06 6.63
C LEU A 171 -11.34 32.64 7.54
N LYS A 172 -11.94 33.77 7.17
CA LYS A 172 -13.08 34.36 7.92
C LYS A 172 -14.30 33.45 7.92
N LYS A 173 -14.62 32.85 6.78
CA LYS A 173 -15.71 31.88 6.64
C LYS A 173 -15.45 30.63 7.49
N TRP A 174 -14.24 30.09 7.44
CA TRP A 174 -13.80 28.96 8.28
C TRP A 174 -13.93 29.28 9.77
N LEU A 175 -13.58 30.50 10.19
CA LEU A 175 -13.74 30.97 11.58
C LEU A 175 -15.21 31.24 11.98
N GLY A 176 -16.17 31.12 11.07
CA GLY A 176 -17.58 31.38 11.34
C GLY A 176 -17.93 32.87 11.51
N TRP A 177 -17.11 33.77 10.95
CA TRP A 177 -17.23 35.21 11.21
C TRP A 177 -18.63 35.81 10.92
N ASP A 178 -19.28 35.38 9.84
CA ASP A 178 -20.54 35.97 9.39
C ASP A 178 -21.79 35.41 10.11
N ASN A 179 -21.72 34.19 10.66
CA ASN A 179 -22.90 33.44 11.15
C ASN A 179 -22.82 32.98 12.61
N ASN A 180 -21.62 33.01 13.23
CA ASN A 180 -21.29 32.89 14.66
C ASN A 180 -19.87 32.33 14.78
N LEU A 181 -19.05 32.97 15.61
CA LEU A 181 -17.64 32.64 15.73
C LEU A 181 -17.43 31.19 16.21
N ASN A 182 -16.71 30.38 15.42
CA ASN A 182 -16.43 28.98 15.75
C ASN A 182 -15.28 28.90 16.77
N LYS A 183 -15.62 28.60 18.02
CA LYS A 183 -14.66 28.55 19.14
C LYS A 183 -13.55 27.50 18.93
N VAL A 184 -13.87 26.34 18.33
CA VAL A 184 -12.89 25.28 18.08
C VAL A 184 -11.86 25.72 17.04
N HIS A 185 -12.31 26.35 15.97
CA HIS A 185 -11.44 26.87 14.92
C HIS A 185 -10.60 28.05 15.42
N LEU A 186 -11.17 28.90 16.27
CA LEU A 186 -10.45 29.99 16.92
C LEU A 186 -9.33 29.46 17.84
N GLU A 187 -9.61 28.44 18.65
CA GLU A 187 -8.61 27.81 19.50
C GLU A 187 -7.49 27.14 18.68
N LYS A 188 -7.84 26.47 17.58
CA LYS A 188 -6.87 25.92 16.63
C LYS A 188 -5.98 27.01 16.05
N LEU A 189 -6.57 28.08 15.50
CA LEU A 189 -5.83 29.20 14.95
C LEU A 189 -4.86 29.80 15.97
N PHE A 190 -5.33 30.03 17.20
CA PHE A 190 -4.49 30.55 18.27
C PHE A 190 -3.38 29.59 18.65
N SER A 191 -3.62 28.27 18.61
CA SER A 191 -2.57 27.27 18.82
C SER A 191 -1.53 27.27 17.70
N TRP A 192 -1.92 27.54 16.45
CA TRP A 192 -1.01 27.56 15.31
C TRP A 192 -0.06 28.76 15.32
N ILE A 193 -0.50 29.91 15.86
CA ILE A 193 0.30 31.13 15.99
C ILE A 193 1.02 31.26 17.35
N SER A 194 0.89 30.26 18.23
CA SER A 194 1.41 30.30 19.61
C SER A 194 2.27 29.09 19.94
N ILE A 195 3.10 29.22 20.98
CA ILE A 195 3.78 28.07 21.57
C ILE A 195 2.74 27.29 22.39
N SER A 196 2.59 26.01 22.09
CA SER A 196 1.63 25.12 22.77
C SER A 196 2.31 23.78 23.02
N ASN A 197 2.21 23.24 24.24
CA ASN A 197 2.80 21.96 24.65
C ASN A 197 4.29 21.81 24.25
N GLU A 198 5.10 22.84 24.55
CA GLU A 198 6.54 22.90 24.21
C GLU A 198 6.87 22.87 22.71
N GLN A 199 5.87 23.00 21.83
CA GLN A 199 6.06 23.01 20.38
C GLN A 199 5.98 24.43 19.81
N ASN A 200 6.90 24.74 18.88
CA ASN A 200 7.00 26.04 18.19
C ASN A 200 5.79 26.33 17.29
N PRO A 201 5.34 27.59 17.12
CA PRO A 201 4.22 27.95 16.25
C PRO A 201 4.36 27.36 14.84
N ILE A 202 3.25 26.89 14.29
CA ILE A 202 3.15 26.42 12.89
C ILE A 202 3.17 27.62 11.94
N ILE A 203 2.43 28.67 12.29
CA ILE A 203 2.38 29.95 11.58
C ILE A 203 3.37 30.88 12.26
N LYS A 204 4.46 31.20 11.56
CA LYS A 204 5.59 31.94 12.14
C LYS A 204 5.59 33.40 11.72
N ASN A 205 5.11 33.67 10.52
CA ASN A 205 5.10 35.01 9.93
C ASN A 205 3.86 35.25 9.07
N ILE A 206 3.78 36.44 8.49
CA ILE A 206 2.63 36.90 7.68
C ILE A 206 2.56 36.15 6.35
N GLU A 207 3.71 35.69 5.82
CA GLU A 207 3.83 34.97 4.55
C GLU A 207 3.20 33.58 4.58
N ASP A 208 2.97 33.04 5.79
CA ASP A 208 2.29 31.77 6.00
C ASP A 208 0.77 31.89 5.82
N ILE A 209 0.19 33.07 6.03
CA ILE A 209 -1.27 33.27 5.93
C ILE A 209 -1.84 33.04 4.53
N PRO A 210 -1.23 33.54 3.43
CA PRO A 210 -1.65 33.19 2.08
C PRO A 210 -1.65 31.68 1.82
N LYS A 211 -0.60 30.97 2.28
CA LYS A 211 -0.46 29.51 2.10
C LYS A 211 -1.57 28.76 2.83
N LEU A 212 -1.82 29.11 4.10
CA LEU A 212 -2.91 28.52 4.88
C LEU A 212 -4.26 28.74 4.20
N ASN A 213 -4.50 29.94 3.66
CA ASN A 213 -5.73 30.26 2.97
C ASN A 213 -5.97 29.39 1.71
N GLU A 214 -4.92 28.85 1.07
CA GLU A 214 -5.10 27.95 -0.07
C GLU A 214 -5.80 26.65 0.32
N PHE A 215 -5.48 26.09 1.49
CA PHE A 215 -5.91 24.76 1.91
C PHE A 215 -6.73 24.71 3.20
N ILE A 216 -7.21 25.85 3.72
CA ILE A 216 -7.98 25.90 4.98
C ILE A 216 -9.24 25.03 4.98
N ASP A 217 -9.82 24.77 3.80
CA ASP A 217 -11.01 23.92 3.65
C ASP A 217 -10.65 22.43 3.43
N ASP A 218 -9.37 22.08 3.22
CA ASP A 218 -8.90 20.70 3.04
C ASP A 218 -8.50 20.09 4.39
N LYS A 219 -9.36 19.21 4.91
CA LYS A 219 -9.16 18.51 6.18
C LYS A 219 -7.90 17.62 6.18
N LYS A 220 -7.54 17.01 5.04
CA LYS A 220 -6.35 16.14 4.95
C LYS A 220 -5.07 16.99 4.98
N ALA A 221 -5.06 18.13 4.29
CA ALA A 221 -3.96 19.07 4.33
C ALA A 221 -3.75 19.69 5.71
N LEU A 222 -4.83 20.08 6.40
CA LEU A 222 -4.77 20.58 7.77
C LEU A 222 -4.21 19.54 8.75
N ASN A 223 -4.62 18.28 8.64
CA ASN A 223 -4.11 17.21 9.49
C ASN A 223 -2.61 16.96 9.28
N GLU A 224 -2.13 16.97 8.03
CA GLU A 224 -0.70 16.77 7.76
C GLU A 224 0.13 17.96 8.26
N MET A 225 -0.36 19.19 8.07
CA MET A 225 0.23 20.40 8.65
C MET A 225 0.32 20.31 10.17
N GLU A 226 -0.76 19.93 10.85
CA GLU A 226 -0.78 19.81 12.32
C GLU A 226 0.16 18.71 12.82
N LYS A 227 0.22 17.57 12.11
CA LYS A 227 1.08 16.43 12.43
C LYS A 227 2.56 16.73 12.26
N ARG A 228 2.94 17.36 11.14
CA ARG A 228 4.33 17.70 10.82
C ARG A 228 4.79 19.03 11.41
N ARG A 229 3.84 19.83 11.90
CA ARG A 229 4.05 21.17 12.46
C ARG A 229 4.67 22.14 11.45
N ASP A 230 4.39 21.95 10.16
CA ASP A 230 4.88 22.79 9.06
C ASP A 230 3.77 23.08 8.05
N ILE A 231 3.59 24.35 7.73
CA ILE A 231 2.62 24.84 6.75
C ILE A 231 2.91 24.33 5.34
N LEU A 232 4.19 24.13 4.98
CA LEU A 232 4.60 23.64 3.67
C LEU A 232 4.13 22.20 3.44
N ASP A 233 4.05 21.38 4.49
CA ASP A 233 3.60 19.99 4.37
C ASP A 233 2.08 19.90 4.16
N GLY A 234 1.31 20.82 4.75
CA GLY A 234 -0.10 21.01 4.40
C GLY A 234 -0.29 21.40 2.94
N LEU A 235 0.49 22.37 2.46
CA LEU A 235 0.45 22.82 1.07
C LEU A 235 0.80 21.68 0.08
N LYS A 236 1.89 20.93 0.34
CA LYS A 236 2.26 19.75 -0.45
C LYS A 236 1.14 18.71 -0.47
N ARG A 237 0.52 18.44 0.68
CA ARG A 237 -0.58 17.47 0.78
C ARG A 237 -1.80 17.92 -0.03
N MET A 238 -2.17 19.20 0.01
CA MET A 238 -3.24 19.74 -0.81
C MET A 238 -2.97 19.54 -2.31
N TYR A 239 -1.76 19.85 -2.79
CA TYR A 239 -1.40 19.63 -4.21
C TYR A 239 -1.54 18.16 -4.62
N ILE A 240 -1.10 17.24 -3.76
CA ILE A 240 -1.24 15.80 -3.99
C ILE A 240 -2.73 15.41 -4.03
N THR A 241 -3.54 15.82 -3.05
CA THR A 241 -4.98 15.51 -3.02
C THR A 241 -5.67 16.00 -4.28
N LYS A 242 -5.39 17.24 -4.72
CA LYS A 242 -5.97 17.83 -5.93
C LYS A 242 -5.61 17.06 -7.20
N HIS A 243 -4.38 16.54 -7.28
CA HIS A 243 -3.95 15.72 -8.42
C HIS A 243 -4.59 14.33 -8.40
N ILE A 244 -4.79 13.74 -7.22
CA ILE A 244 -5.45 12.44 -7.06
C ILE A 244 -6.95 12.53 -7.35
N GLU A 245 -7.64 13.53 -6.80
CA GLU A 245 -9.08 13.74 -7.07
C GLU A 245 -9.32 14.09 -8.54
N GLY A 246 -8.38 14.76 -9.21
CA GLY A 246 -8.42 14.96 -10.66
C GLY A 246 -8.29 13.67 -11.49
N LEU A 247 -7.84 12.57 -10.89
CA LEU A 247 -7.80 11.24 -11.51
C LEU A 247 -9.07 10.43 -11.23
N GLU A 248 -9.91 10.83 -10.26
CA GLU A 248 -11.20 10.19 -10.02
C GLU A 248 -12.13 10.47 -11.21
N GLY A 249 -12.44 9.42 -11.99
CA GLY A 249 -13.21 9.51 -13.23
C GLY A 249 -12.38 9.49 -14.51
N ALA A 250 -11.04 9.57 -14.43
CA ALA A 250 -10.17 9.40 -15.60
C ALA A 250 -10.18 7.96 -16.14
N ASN A 251 -10.59 6.99 -15.33
CA ASN A 251 -10.58 5.56 -15.68
C ASN A 251 -11.32 5.22 -16.99
N SER A 252 -12.30 6.02 -17.40
CA SER A 252 -13.03 5.85 -18.67
C SER A 252 -12.30 6.39 -19.90
N TYR A 253 -11.21 7.14 -19.73
CA TYR A 253 -10.47 7.83 -20.78
C TYR A 253 -8.99 7.46 -20.84
N LEU A 254 -8.49 6.68 -19.88
CA LEU A 254 -7.10 6.24 -19.83
C LEU A 254 -6.84 5.11 -20.82
N LEU A 255 -5.80 5.25 -21.63
CA LEU A 255 -5.27 4.17 -22.47
C LEU A 255 -4.30 3.30 -21.66
N GLU A 256 -3.98 2.12 -22.18
CA GLU A 256 -3.09 1.16 -21.53
C GLU A 256 -1.69 1.74 -21.25
N GLU A 257 -1.23 2.65 -22.12
CA GLU A 257 0.02 3.41 -21.95
C GLU A 257 -0.03 4.37 -20.76
N ASP A 258 -1.16 5.06 -20.54
CA ASP A 258 -1.35 5.99 -19.43
C ASP A 258 -1.38 5.23 -18.09
N ILE A 259 -2.07 4.08 -18.07
CA ILE A 259 -2.10 3.17 -16.92
C ILE A 259 -0.68 2.70 -16.59
N ASN A 260 0.14 2.39 -17.59
CA ASN A 260 1.52 1.97 -17.39
C ASN A 260 2.41 3.08 -16.82
N ILE A 261 2.17 4.35 -17.16
CA ILE A 261 2.87 5.49 -16.56
C ILE A 261 2.45 5.66 -15.10
N LEU A 262 1.15 5.58 -14.79
CA LEU A 262 0.64 5.66 -13.41
C LEU A 262 1.16 4.51 -12.53
N LYS A 263 1.22 3.28 -13.07
CA LYS A 263 1.82 2.12 -12.39
C LYS A 263 3.30 2.33 -12.03
N LYS A 264 4.06 3.12 -12.81
CA LYS A 264 5.45 3.46 -12.50
C LYS A 264 5.61 4.42 -11.31
N LEU A 265 4.57 5.17 -10.97
CA LEU A 265 4.58 6.14 -9.86
C LEU A 265 4.15 5.54 -8.52
N LEU A 266 3.51 4.36 -8.54
CA LEU A 266 3.22 3.60 -7.33
C LEU A 266 4.52 2.95 -6.80
N PRO A 267 4.72 2.84 -5.46
CA PRO A 267 5.79 2.02 -4.93
C PRO A 267 5.60 0.61 -5.49
N LYS A 268 6.60 0.14 -6.26
CA LYS A 268 6.58 -1.22 -6.79
C LYS A 268 6.73 -2.15 -5.60
N GLU A 269 5.67 -2.86 -5.24
CA GLU A 269 5.84 -4.02 -4.36
C GLU A 269 6.83 -4.96 -5.03
N SER A 270 7.86 -5.39 -4.29
CA SER A 270 8.80 -6.39 -4.80
C SER A 270 8.02 -7.65 -5.18
N SER A 271 8.08 -8.03 -6.46
CA SER A 271 7.49 -9.28 -6.92
C SER A 271 8.42 -10.42 -6.54
N LEU A 272 7.92 -11.38 -5.75
CA LEU A 272 8.59 -12.67 -5.51
C LEU A 272 8.36 -13.67 -6.67
N GLU A 273 7.88 -13.20 -7.81
CA GLU A 273 7.73 -14.01 -9.01
C GLU A 273 9.12 -14.34 -9.57
N ILE A 274 9.55 -15.58 -9.37
CA ILE A 274 10.83 -16.09 -9.83
C ILE A 274 10.56 -16.92 -11.07
N GLU A 275 10.87 -16.36 -12.25
CA GLU A 275 10.87 -17.14 -13.47
C GLU A 275 11.94 -18.25 -13.37
N SER A 276 11.50 -19.50 -13.55
CA SER A 276 12.38 -20.66 -13.62
C SER A 276 12.76 -20.94 -15.08
N LYS A 277 13.51 -20.02 -15.71
CA LYS A 277 14.05 -20.22 -17.06
C LYS A 277 15.32 -21.06 -16.99
N ASN A 278 15.55 -21.91 -18.01
CA ASN A 278 16.72 -22.79 -18.14
C ASN A 278 16.86 -23.81 -16.98
N ILE A 279 15.84 -24.65 -16.78
CA ILE A 279 15.89 -25.75 -15.81
C ILE A 279 16.50 -26.98 -16.48
N ASP A 280 17.58 -27.50 -15.91
CA ASP A 280 18.16 -28.77 -16.31
C ASP A 280 17.56 -29.94 -15.53
N LEU A 281 17.42 -31.08 -16.20
CA LEU A 281 17.04 -32.35 -15.58
C LEU A 281 18.31 -33.17 -15.32
N ALA A 282 18.64 -33.43 -14.05
CA ALA A 282 19.83 -34.18 -13.66
C ALA A 282 19.94 -35.55 -14.37
N PHE A 283 18.80 -36.22 -14.58
CA PHE A 283 18.73 -37.56 -15.17
C PHE A 283 18.01 -37.61 -16.53
N GLY A 284 17.91 -36.50 -17.26
CA GLY A 284 17.06 -36.39 -18.46
C GLY A 284 17.38 -37.37 -19.61
N ARG A 285 18.55 -38.02 -19.61
CA ARG A 285 18.99 -38.99 -20.66
C ARG A 285 19.20 -40.42 -20.14
N SER A 286 19.03 -40.64 -18.84
CA SER A 286 19.28 -41.93 -18.19
C SER A 286 17.98 -42.72 -18.03
N GLU A 287 18.08 -44.04 -17.89
CA GLU A 287 16.95 -44.82 -17.39
C GLU A 287 16.65 -44.35 -15.96
N VAL A 288 15.49 -43.74 -15.75
CA VAL A 288 15.13 -43.17 -14.44
C VAL A 288 14.59 -44.28 -13.55
N ARG A 289 15.30 -44.53 -12.45
CA ARG A 289 14.77 -45.26 -11.29
C ARG A 289 14.29 -44.29 -10.22
N TYR A 290 13.45 -44.82 -9.34
CA TYR A 290 12.71 -44.04 -8.36
C TYR A 290 13.51 -43.68 -7.11
N PHE A 291 12.86 -42.99 -6.16
CA PHE A 291 13.37 -42.94 -4.80
C PHE A 291 13.26 -44.33 -4.15
N ASP A 292 14.33 -44.75 -3.47
CA ASP A 292 14.35 -45.96 -2.63
C ASP A 292 14.14 -45.62 -1.15
N SER A 293 14.61 -44.44 -0.73
CA SER A 293 14.52 -43.94 0.65
C SER A 293 14.61 -42.43 0.69
N ILE A 294 14.01 -41.84 1.73
CA ILE A 294 13.97 -40.40 1.98
C ILE A 294 14.19 -40.15 3.48
N PHE A 295 14.94 -39.11 3.79
CA PHE A 295 15.24 -38.65 5.14
C PHE A 295 14.95 -37.15 5.24
N ILE A 296 14.19 -36.78 6.26
CA ILE A 296 13.77 -35.40 6.51
C ILE A 296 14.30 -34.98 7.86
N LYS A 297 14.99 -33.83 7.90
CA LYS A 297 15.51 -33.22 9.11
C LYS A 297 15.08 -31.76 9.20
N LYS A 298 14.44 -31.41 10.32
CA LYS A 298 13.93 -30.07 10.63
C LYS A 298 13.02 -29.49 9.55
N TYR A 299 11.95 -30.22 9.21
CA TYR A 299 10.90 -29.72 8.34
C TYR A 299 9.53 -29.85 9.00
N LYS A 300 8.96 -28.72 9.43
CA LYS A 300 7.66 -28.64 10.10
C LYS A 300 7.57 -29.63 11.26
N ILE A 301 6.68 -30.61 11.19
CA ILE A 301 6.44 -31.57 12.26
C ILE A 301 7.56 -32.63 12.40
N PHE A 302 8.41 -32.75 11.39
CA PHE A 302 9.52 -33.70 11.39
C PHE A 302 10.80 -33.04 11.90
N ASN A 303 11.22 -33.41 13.11
CA ASN A 303 12.58 -33.13 13.56
C ASN A 303 13.59 -34.05 12.85
N GLU A 304 13.34 -35.37 12.89
CA GLU A 304 14.03 -36.39 12.11
C GLU A 304 13.05 -37.51 11.73
N PHE A 305 12.88 -37.77 10.45
CA PHE A 305 11.98 -38.78 9.92
C PHE A 305 12.64 -39.52 8.76
N LYS A 306 12.52 -40.85 8.72
CA LYS A 306 13.08 -41.71 7.68
C LYS A 306 12.00 -42.61 7.12
N ILE A 307 11.98 -42.72 5.80
CA ILE A 307 11.22 -43.72 5.06
C ILE A 307 12.14 -44.48 4.12
N ALA A 308 11.91 -45.79 4.01
CA ALA A 308 12.66 -46.70 3.16
C ALA A 308 11.70 -47.70 2.52
N LYS A 309 12.22 -48.48 1.56
CA LYS A 309 11.44 -49.42 0.75
C LYS A 309 10.38 -48.70 -0.09
N LEU A 310 10.68 -47.51 -0.59
CA LEU A 310 9.74 -46.85 -1.50
C LEU A 310 9.57 -47.67 -2.79
N ASN A 311 8.35 -47.75 -3.29
CA ASN A 311 7.97 -48.48 -4.51
C ASN A 311 7.41 -47.52 -5.55
N ARG A 312 6.84 -48.00 -6.65
CA ARG A 312 6.19 -47.15 -7.67
C ARG A 312 4.96 -46.45 -7.10
N ILE A 313 4.12 -47.14 -6.33
CA ILE A 313 2.94 -46.57 -5.66
C ILE A 313 3.18 -46.59 -4.15
N ASN A 314 3.21 -45.42 -3.52
CA ASN A 314 3.42 -45.28 -2.07
C ASN A 314 2.21 -44.59 -1.46
N ILE A 315 1.50 -45.29 -0.58
CA ILE A 315 0.26 -44.80 0.03
C ILE A 315 0.51 -44.54 1.51
N PHE A 316 0.15 -43.35 1.97
CA PHE A 316 0.32 -42.88 3.35
C PHE A 316 -1.04 -42.68 4.00
N ALA A 317 -1.32 -43.47 5.04
CA ALA A 317 -2.50 -43.30 5.88
C ALA A 317 -2.09 -43.04 7.34
N GLY A 318 -3.03 -42.62 8.16
CA GLY A 318 -2.76 -42.22 9.55
C GLY A 318 -3.75 -41.19 10.04
N PHE A 319 -3.83 -41.00 11.35
CA PHE A 319 -4.65 -39.92 11.95
C PHE A 319 -4.29 -38.53 11.42
N ASN A 320 -5.18 -37.57 11.62
CA ASN A 320 -4.90 -36.17 11.33
C ASN A 320 -3.65 -35.71 12.09
N ASN A 321 -2.89 -34.77 11.49
CA ASN A 321 -1.70 -34.19 12.12
C ASN A 321 -0.54 -35.18 12.38
N THR A 322 -0.46 -36.26 11.61
CA THR A 322 0.67 -37.22 11.59
C THR A 322 1.75 -36.88 10.55
N GLY A 323 1.61 -35.76 9.84
CA GLY A 323 2.62 -35.27 8.89
C GLY A 323 2.50 -35.77 7.45
N LYS A 324 1.40 -36.46 7.07
CA LYS A 324 1.16 -36.95 5.69
C LYS A 324 1.40 -35.90 4.60
N THR A 325 0.66 -34.80 4.61
CA THR A 325 0.86 -33.70 3.64
C THR A 325 2.27 -33.10 3.72
N THR A 326 2.83 -33.00 4.93
CA THR A 326 4.21 -32.49 5.14
C THR A 326 5.26 -33.42 4.51
N LEU A 327 5.02 -34.73 4.51
CA LEU A 327 5.87 -35.71 3.85
C LEU A 327 5.85 -35.48 2.34
N LEU A 328 4.66 -35.38 1.72
CA LEU A 328 4.54 -35.09 0.29
C LEU A 328 5.26 -33.78 -0.06
N GLU A 329 5.03 -32.70 0.70
CA GLU A 329 5.75 -31.46 0.47
C GLU A 329 7.27 -31.65 0.48
N ALA A 330 7.84 -32.34 1.47
CA ALA A 330 9.28 -32.56 1.56
C ALA A 330 9.83 -33.35 0.35
N ILE A 331 9.10 -34.36 -0.11
CA ILE A 331 9.44 -35.15 -1.29
C ILE A 331 9.39 -34.26 -2.55
N TYR A 332 8.35 -33.43 -2.69
CA TYR A 332 8.25 -32.46 -3.79
C TYR A 332 9.44 -31.50 -3.78
N LEU A 333 9.77 -30.91 -2.64
CA LEU A 333 10.92 -30.01 -2.50
C LEU A 333 12.23 -30.71 -2.89
N LEU A 334 12.43 -31.97 -2.48
CA LEU A 334 13.59 -32.77 -2.88
C LEU A 334 13.63 -32.98 -4.40
N THR A 335 12.50 -33.21 -5.08
CA THR A 335 12.52 -33.30 -6.55
C THR A 335 12.92 -31.99 -7.25
N LYS A 336 12.62 -30.85 -6.61
CA LYS A 336 12.88 -29.50 -7.16
C LYS A 336 14.26 -28.95 -6.84
N GLN A 337 15.04 -29.60 -5.99
CA GLN A 337 16.47 -29.31 -5.79
C GLN A 337 16.73 -27.82 -5.54
N ASN A 338 17.58 -27.15 -6.34
CA ASN A 338 17.90 -25.73 -6.13
C ASN A 338 16.90 -24.76 -6.80
N ASN A 339 15.75 -25.25 -7.28
CA ASN A 339 14.69 -24.40 -7.77
C ASN A 339 13.89 -23.77 -6.61
N ILE A 340 14.43 -22.69 -6.06
CA ILE A 340 13.80 -21.92 -4.98
C ILE A 340 12.45 -21.30 -5.38
N GLY A 341 12.21 -21.07 -6.68
CA GLY A 341 10.92 -20.59 -7.16
C GLY A 341 9.80 -21.59 -6.88
N ALA A 342 10.07 -22.88 -7.02
CA ALA A 342 9.11 -23.94 -6.71
C ALA A 342 8.79 -24.02 -5.19
N PHE A 343 9.75 -23.68 -4.32
CA PHE A 343 9.50 -23.58 -2.88
C PHE A 343 8.52 -22.44 -2.58
N PHE A 344 8.74 -21.27 -3.18
CA PHE A 344 7.87 -20.11 -2.98
C PHE A 344 6.49 -20.33 -3.56
N GLU A 345 6.40 -20.99 -4.72
CA GLU A 345 5.13 -21.37 -5.33
C GLU A 345 4.34 -22.33 -4.43
N LEU A 346 5.00 -23.33 -3.83
CA LEU A 346 4.37 -24.22 -2.87
C LEU A 346 3.83 -23.46 -1.65
N VAL A 347 4.61 -22.51 -1.12
CA VAL A 347 4.15 -21.64 -0.01
C VAL A 347 2.95 -20.80 -0.43
N LYS A 348 2.95 -20.24 -1.64
CA LYS A 348 1.85 -19.45 -2.19
C LYS A 348 0.55 -20.29 -2.28
N LEU A 349 0.63 -21.46 -2.93
CA LEU A 349 -0.51 -22.36 -3.13
C LEU A 349 -1.06 -22.87 -1.80
N LYS A 350 -0.19 -23.32 -0.89
CA LYS A 350 -0.60 -23.84 0.42
C LYS A 350 -1.35 -22.81 1.26
N ASN A 351 -0.92 -21.57 1.20
CA ASN A 351 -1.53 -20.50 1.99
C ASN A 351 -2.64 -19.75 1.22
N LYS A 352 -3.06 -20.27 0.06
CA LYS A 352 -4.13 -19.70 -0.78
C LYS A 352 -3.89 -18.22 -1.11
N LEU A 353 -2.63 -17.86 -1.34
CA LEU A 353 -2.22 -16.50 -1.61
C LEU A 353 -2.31 -16.22 -3.12
N SER A 354 -2.85 -15.08 -3.51
CA SER A 354 -2.79 -14.62 -4.91
C SER A 354 -1.38 -14.21 -5.30
N LYS A 355 -0.63 -13.61 -4.37
CA LYS A 355 0.76 -13.18 -4.52
C LYS A 355 1.51 -13.41 -3.20
N LEU A 356 2.76 -13.87 -3.29
CA LEU A 356 3.64 -13.99 -2.13
C LEU A 356 4.39 -12.67 -1.93
N ASN A 357 4.37 -12.12 -0.69
CA ASN A 357 5.15 -10.93 -0.33
C ASN A 357 6.33 -11.28 0.58
N THR A 358 7.33 -10.39 0.63
CA THR A 358 8.60 -10.62 1.33
C THR A 358 8.43 -10.72 2.84
N SER A 359 7.54 -9.93 3.43
CA SER A 359 7.24 -9.96 4.87
C SER A 359 6.65 -11.29 5.32
N TYR A 360 5.75 -11.88 4.53
CA TYR A 360 5.15 -13.19 4.79
C TYR A 360 6.16 -14.32 4.59
N LEU A 361 6.97 -14.27 3.54
CA LEU A 361 8.05 -15.23 3.32
C LEU A 361 9.03 -15.23 4.50
N ASN A 362 9.36 -14.04 5.02
CA ASN A 362 10.27 -13.84 6.14
C ASN A 362 9.76 -14.47 7.43
N SER A 363 8.46 -14.44 7.69
CA SER A 363 7.87 -15.10 8.86
C SER A 363 7.72 -16.61 8.67
N TYR A 364 7.53 -17.09 7.44
CA TYR A 364 7.29 -18.49 7.12
C TYR A 364 8.51 -19.40 7.34
N PHE A 365 9.69 -18.97 6.88
CA PHE A 365 10.92 -19.75 7.06
C PHE A 365 11.73 -19.23 8.25
N GLN A 366 11.92 -20.09 9.26
CA GLN A 366 12.65 -19.77 10.49
C GLN A 366 13.84 -20.73 10.68
N ASP A 367 13.67 -21.99 10.29
CA ASP A 367 14.63 -23.06 10.53
C ASP A 367 15.48 -23.40 9.28
N ILE A 368 16.64 -24.00 9.55
CA ILE A 368 17.40 -24.71 8.53
C ILE A 368 16.69 -26.03 8.24
N ILE A 369 16.33 -26.24 6.98
CA ILE A 369 15.65 -27.44 6.49
C ILE A 369 16.67 -28.30 5.75
N GLU A 370 16.73 -29.59 6.06
CA GLU A 370 17.54 -30.57 5.33
C GLU A 370 16.68 -31.76 4.93
N ILE A 371 16.62 -32.04 3.63
CA ILE A 371 15.89 -33.21 3.10
C ILE A 371 16.86 -33.94 2.18
N SER A 372 16.99 -35.24 2.35
CA SER A 372 17.83 -36.09 1.51
C SER A 372 17.10 -37.35 1.10
N GLY A 373 17.59 -38.03 0.08
CA GLY A 373 17.06 -39.30 -0.38
C GLY A 373 18.01 -39.98 -1.33
N ASN A 374 17.68 -41.21 -1.68
CA ASN A 374 18.37 -41.94 -2.73
C ASN A 374 17.46 -42.00 -3.95
N PHE A 375 17.77 -41.22 -4.98
CA PHE A 375 17.04 -41.16 -6.24
C PHE A 375 17.91 -41.74 -7.34
N ASN A 376 17.40 -42.68 -8.12
CA ASN A 376 18.17 -43.32 -9.18
C ASN A 376 19.48 -43.98 -8.70
N LYS A 377 19.49 -44.50 -7.46
CA LYS A 377 20.67 -45.03 -6.76
C LYS A 377 21.75 -44.00 -6.43
N ILE A 378 21.43 -42.71 -6.55
CA ILE A 378 22.31 -41.59 -6.28
C ILE A 378 21.82 -40.85 -5.04
N GLU A 379 22.74 -40.60 -4.12
CA GLU A 379 22.44 -39.77 -2.96
C GLU A 379 22.19 -38.33 -3.39
N THR A 380 21.06 -37.79 -2.94
CA THR A 380 20.69 -36.41 -3.23
C THR A 380 20.18 -35.73 -1.98
N LYS A 381 20.50 -34.44 -1.84
CA LYS A 381 20.18 -33.64 -0.67
C LYS A 381 19.87 -32.21 -1.07
N ILE A 382 18.92 -31.62 -0.36
CA ILE A 382 18.70 -30.19 -0.32
C ILE A 382 18.93 -29.65 1.09
N LYS A 383 19.48 -28.44 1.16
CA LYS A 383 19.55 -27.63 2.38
C LYS A 383 19.02 -26.23 2.11
N PHE A 384 17.95 -25.85 2.80
CA PHE A 384 17.39 -24.50 2.74
C PHE A 384 17.73 -23.74 4.01
N GLU A 385 18.21 -22.51 3.87
CA GLU A 385 18.65 -21.67 4.97
C GLU A 385 18.21 -20.22 4.74
N LYS A 386 17.60 -19.63 5.78
CA LYS A 386 17.38 -18.19 5.87
C LYS A 386 18.54 -17.56 6.65
N PHE A 387 19.07 -16.43 6.17
CA PHE A 387 20.19 -15.75 6.80
C PHE A 387 20.18 -14.23 6.56
N GLU A 388 20.95 -13.51 7.36
CA GLU A 388 21.21 -12.08 7.17
C GLU A 388 22.50 -11.87 6.36
N ALA A 389 22.40 -11.23 5.20
CA ALA A 389 23.55 -10.93 4.37
C ALA A 389 24.31 -9.68 4.88
N THR A 390 25.64 -9.76 4.92
CA THR A 390 26.50 -8.71 5.47
C THR A 390 26.79 -7.57 4.48
N ASN A 391 26.87 -7.88 3.19
CA ASN A 391 27.25 -6.95 2.11
C ASN A 391 26.04 -6.61 1.21
N ILE A 392 25.10 -5.84 1.76
CA ILE A 392 23.92 -5.34 1.03
C ILE A 392 23.99 -3.81 0.92
N ASP A 393 23.95 -3.28 -0.30
CA ASP A 393 24.05 -1.83 -0.56
C ASP A 393 22.83 -1.04 -0.08
N LYS A 394 21.65 -1.66 0.00
CA LYS A 394 20.38 -1.05 0.43
C LYS A 394 19.88 -1.61 1.77
N LYS A 395 20.62 -1.36 2.85
CA LYS A 395 20.31 -1.93 4.18
C LYS A 395 18.93 -1.53 4.71
N ASP A 396 18.49 -0.30 4.46
CA ASP A 396 17.21 0.21 4.98
C ASP A 396 15.97 -0.47 4.36
N ASP A 397 16.13 -1.07 3.18
CA ASP A 397 15.07 -1.75 2.42
C ASP A 397 15.21 -3.28 2.47
N TYR A 398 16.30 -3.79 3.05
CA TYR A 398 16.61 -5.21 3.10
C TYR A 398 15.77 -5.95 4.14
N ILE A 399 15.22 -7.10 3.77
CA ILE A 399 14.40 -7.94 4.65
C ILE A 399 15.19 -9.16 5.13
N SER A 400 15.52 -10.08 4.22
CA SER A 400 16.22 -11.32 4.55
C SER A 400 16.80 -11.96 3.29
N SER A 401 17.76 -12.87 3.48
CA SER A 401 18.32 -13.69 2.43
C SER A 401 17.94 -15.15 2.62
N TYR A 402 17.85 -15.87 1.50
CA TYR A 402 17.54 -17.29 1.46
C TYR A 402 18.55 -17.99 0.57
N LYS A 403 19.05 -19.14 1.02
CA LYS A 403 19.99 -19.97 0.28
C LYS A 403 19.44 -21.39 0.21
N LEU A 404 19.30 -21.89 -1.01
CA LEU A 404 18.94 -23.27 -1.28
C LEU A 404 20.14 -23.96 -1.95
N ILE A 405 20.69 -24.94 -1.26
CA ILE A 405 21.81 -25.77 -1.73
C ILE A 405 21.24 -27.12 -2.14
N SER A 406 21.56 -27.53 -3.36
CA SER A 406 21.34 -28.87 -3.89
C SER A 406 22.67 -29.61 -3.93
N THR A 407 22.63 -30.88 -3.56
CA THR A 407 23.73 -31.84 -3.73
C THR A 407 23.15 -33.06 -4.43
N ILE A 408 23.70 -33.41 -5.59
CA ILE A 408 23.37 -34.63 -6.34
C ILE A 408 24.69 -35.34 -6.54
N GLU A 409 24.88 -36.47 -5.86
CA GLU A 409 26.19 -37.14 -5.82
C GLU A 409 27.27 -36.17 -5.28
N ASP A 410 28.27 -35.81 -6.08
CA ASP A 410 29.31 -34.83 -5.73
C ASP A 410 29.03 -33.41 -6.25
N ASP A 411 28.02 -33.24 -7.10
CA ASP A 411 27.69 -31.95 -7.72
C ASP A 411 26.89 -31.07 -6.75
N ILE A 412 27.37 -29.85 -6.54
CA ILE A 412 26.75 -28.88 -5.62
C ILE A 412 26.30 -27.66 -6.41
N ASN A 413 24.99 -27.41 -6.38
CA ASN A 413 24.39 -26.21 -6.96
C ASN A 413 23.78 -25.34 -5.85
N SER A 414 23.84 -24.01 -6.00
CA SER A 414 23.25 -23.10 -5.03
C SER A 414 22.42 -22.01 -5.69
N ASN A 415 21.38 -21.58 -4.99
CA ASN A 415 20.51 -20.50 -5.42
C ASN A 415 20.25 -19.59 -4.22
N ILE A 416 20.79 -18.38 -4.28
CA ILE A 416 20.73 -17.38 -3.22
C ILE A 416 19.82 -16.25 -3.67
N ILE A 417 18.89 -15.84 -2.80
CA ILE A 417 18.00 -14.72 -3.03
C ILE A 417 18.10 -13.73 -1.88
N HIS A 418 18.28 -12.45 -2.21
CA HIS A 418 18.13 -11.33 -1.28
C HIS A 418 16.79 -10.66 -1.51
N THR A 419 16.02 -10.49 -0.44
CA THR A 419 14.68 -9.88 -0.50
C THR A 419 14.69 -8.50 0.13
N PHE A 420 13.85 -7.63 -0.42
CA PHE A 420 13.71 -6.24 -0.03
C PHE A 420 12.23 -5.87 0.09
N GLU A 421 11.90 -4.84 0.86
CA GLU A 421 10.52 -4.38 1.06
C GLU A 421 9.96 -3.80 -0.24
N SER A 422 10.71 -2.89 -0.86
CA SER A 422 10.30 -2.15 -2.06
C SER A 422 11.18 -2.42 -3.28
N SER A 423 12.48 -2.73 -3.10
CA SER A 423 13.36 -3.05 -4.22
C SER A 423 13.06 -4.43 -4.81
N PRO A 424 13.31 -4.65 -6.11
CA PRO A 424 13.29 -5.99 -6.69
C PRO A 424 14.25 -6.93 -5.93
N LEU A 425 13.89 -8.20 -5.82
CA LEU A 425 14.80 -9.21 -5.28
C LEU A 425 16.06 -9.33 -6.14
N ILE A 426 17.18 -9.67 -5.51
CA ILE A 426 18.43 -9.99 -6.20
C ILE A 426 18.64 -11.50 -6.08
N ARG A 427 18.94 -12.16 -7.18
CA ARG A 427 19.14 -13.61 -7.25
C ARG A 427 20.52 -13.94 -7.80
N TYR A 428 21.24 -14.82 -7.11
CA TYR A 428 22.50 -15.41 -7.55
C TYR A 428 22.30 -16.91 -7.73
N VAL A 429 22.39 -17.36 -8.97
CA VAL A 429 22.27 -18.76 -9.35
C VAL A 429 23.10 -18.99 -10.60
N ASP A 430 23.94 -20.02 -10.59
CA ASP A 430 24.75 -20.39 -11.77
C ASP A 430 23.93 -21.24 -12.73
N LYS A 431 23.26 -22.27 -12.18
CA LYS A 431 22.42 -23.21 -12.91
C LYS A 431 21.26 -23.65 -12.01
N ILE A 432 20.08 -23.82 -12.59
CA ILE A 432 18.94 -24.48 -11.92
C ILE A 432 18.88 -25.91 -12.43
N GLU A 433 18.92 -26.87 -11.51
CA GLU A 433 18.83 -28.29 -11.83
C GLU A 433 17.82 -28.93 -10.91
N ILE A 434 16.95 -29.77 -11.47
CA ILE A 434 15.96 -30.57 -10.73
C ILE A 434 16.21 -32.06 -11.00
N LEU A 435 15.76 -32.95 -10.09
CA LEU A 435 15.95 -34.39 -10.27
C LEU A 435 15.12 -34.92 -11.44
N CYS A 436 13.85 -34.53 -11.48
CA CYS A 436 12.87 -35.03 -12.42
C CYS A 436 11.69 -34.06 -12.55
N ASN A 437 10.87 -34.25 -13.58
CA ASN A 437 9.57 -33.61 -13.61
C ASN A 437 8.72 -34.12 -12.46
N SER A 438 8.03 -33.20 -11.79
CA SER A 438 7.19 -33.54 -10.65
C SER A 438 6.09 -32.52 -10.43
N LEU A 439 4.96 -32.99 -9.92
CA LEU A 439 3.79 -32.18 -9.58
C LEU A 439 3.24 -32.58 -8.23
N PHE A 440 2.65 -31.60 -7.54
CA PHE A 440 1.97 -31.83 -6.29
C PHE A 440 0.51 -31.38 -6.40
N LYS A 441 -0.40 -32.35 -6.46
CA LYS A 441 -1.84 -32.18 -6.48
C LYS A 441 -2.43 -32.26 -5.08
N SER A 442 -3.25 -31.28 -4.73
CA SER A 442 -4.04 -31.22 -3.49
C SER A 442 -5.44 -30.69 -3.84
N PRO A 443 -6.52 -31.11 -3.16
CA PRO A 443 -7.86 -30.53 -3.37
C PRO A 443 -7.91 -29.02 -3.14
N TYR A 444 -6.92 -28.48 -2.42
CA TYR A 444 -6.88 -27.07 -2.06
C TYR A 444 -6.00 -26.23 -2.98
N PHE A 445 -5.32 -26.84 -3.96
CA PHE A 445 -4.44 -26.14 -4.89
C PHE A 445 -5.16 -25.95 -6.23
N TYR A 446 -5.15 -24.73 -6.75
CA TYR A 446 -5.62 -24.45 -8.10
C TYR A 446 -4.56 -23.63 -8.84
N ASN A 447 -4.06 -24.18 -9.95
CA ASN A 447 -3.11 -23.53 -10.83
C ASN A 447 -3.46 -23.80 -12.29
N GLN A 448 -4.12 -22.84 -12.93
CA GLN A 448 -4.60 -22.98 -14.31
C GLN A 448 -3.45 -23.14 -15.32
N GLU A 449 -2.32 -22.47 -15.10
CA GLU A 449 -1.13 -22.59 -15.97
C GLU A 449 -0.55 -24.00 -15.91
N GLU A 450 -0.51 -24.60 -14.72
CA GLU A 450 -0.10 -26.00 -14.54
C GLU A 450 -1.02 -26.95 -15.32
N ILE A 451 -2.35 -26.78 -15.23
CA ILE A 451 -3.31 -27.64 -15.95
C ILE A 451 -3.10 -27.53 -17.46
N ILE A 452 -2.90 -26.32 -17.99
CA ILE A 452 -2.60 -26.10 -19.41
C ILE A 452 -1.30 -26.82 -19.80
N ASN A 453 -0.25 -26.70 -19.00
CA ASN A 453 1.04 -27.36 -19.25
C ASN A 453 0.93 -28.89 -19.23
N THR A 454 0.15 -29.46 -18.29
CA THR A 454 -0.11 -30.90 -18.25
C THR A 454 -0.87 -31.36 -19.49
N HIS A 455 -1.90 -30.63 -19.92
CA HIS A 455 -2.63 -30.93 -21.15
C HIS A 455 -1.71 -30.87 -22.38
N SER A 456 -0.91 -29.81 -22.53
CA SER A 456 0.06 -29.69 -23.63
C SER A 456 0.99 -30.90 -23.70
N LYS A 457 1.43 -31.44 -22.56
CA LYS A 457 2.26 -32.65 -22.55
C LYS A 457 1.51 -33.91 -22.96
N ASN A 458 0.24 -34.04 -22.57
CA ASN A 458 -0.61 -35.15 -23.02
C ASN A 458 -0.82 -35.13 -24.54
N VAL A 459 -1.01 -33.96 -25.13
CA VAL A 459 -1.14 -33.78 -26.58
C VAL A 459 0.18 -34.12 -27.27
N GLU A 460 1.31 -33.62 -26.78
CA GLU A 460 2.66 -33.92 -27.32
C GLU A 460 2.93 -35.43 -27.36
N LEU A 461 2.56 -36.15 -26.29
CA LEU A 461 2.75 -37.59 -26.18
C LEU A 461 1.65 -38.42 -26.86
N LYS A 462 0.60 -37.79 -27.41
CA LYS A 462 -0.60 -38.44 -27.97
C LYS A 462 -1.28 -39.39 -26.97
N LYS A 463 -1.45 -38.92 -25.73
CA LYS A 463 -2.02 -39.67 -24.62
C LYS A 463 -3.27 -39.03 -24.01
N PHE A 464 -3.67 -37.86 -24.51
CA PHE A 464 -4.87 -37.17 -24.04
C PHE A 464 -6.14 -38.02 -24.17
N ASP A 465 -6.27 -38.78 -25.26
CA ASP A 465 -7.41 -39.67 -25.51
C ASP A 465 -7.58 -40.72 -24.41
N LEU A 466 -6.50 -41.20 -23.78
CA LEU A 466 -6.59 -42.15 -22.66
C LEU A 466 -7.36 -41.56 -21.47
N VAL A 467 -7.17 -40.27 -21.20
CA VAL A 467 -7.85 -39.56 -20.11
C VAL A 467 -9.33 -39.36 -20.44
N VAL A 468 -9.64 -38.92 -21.66
CA VAL A 468 -11.02 -38.74 -22.14
C VAL A 468 -11.76 -40.08 -22.17
N GLU A 469 -11.12 -41.15 -22.63
CA GLU A 469 -11.68 -42.50 -22.63
C GLU A 469 -12.04 -42.97 -21.23
N PHE A 470 -11.18 -42.75 -20.23
CA PHE A 470 -11.50 -43.10 -18.84
C PHE A 470 -12.75 -42.36 -18.36
N ILE A 471 -12.81 -41.05 -18.59
CA ILE A 471 -13.95 -40.20 -18.18
C ILE A 471 -15.25 -40.65 -18.84
N THR A 472 -15.24 -40.89 -20.15
CA THR A 472 -16.43 -41.31 -20.90
C THR A 472 -16.90 -42.72 -20.56
N LYS A 473 -15.99 -43.64 -20.24
CA LYS A 473 -16.33 -45.04 -19.89
C LYS A 473 -16.84 -45.19 -18.46
N HIS A 474 -16.18 -44.53 -17.49
CA HIS A 474 -16.38 -44.79 -16.06
C HIS A 474 -17.13 -43.69 -15.31
N ILE A 475 -17.13 -42.44 -15.80
CA ILE A 475 -17.72 -41.30 -15.07
C ILE A 475 -19.06 -40.89 -15.70
N ASP A 476 -19.07 -40.47 -16.97
CA ASP A 476 -20.28 -40.04 -17.65
C ASP A 476 -20.24 -40.40 -19.15
N LYS A 477 -21.06 -41.38 -19.54
CA LYS A 477 -21.20 -41.87 -20.92
C LYS A 477 -21.81 -40.86 -21.89
N ASN A 478 -22.39 -39.77 -21.38
CA ASN A 478 -22.91 -38.69 -22.23
C ASN A 478 -21.80 -37.74 -22.67
N ILE A 479 -20.67 -37.69 -21.98
CA ILE A 479 -19.49 -36.94 -22.43
C ILE A 479 -18.96 -37.62 -23.69
N GLN A 480 -18.65 -36.82 -24.70
CA GLN A 480 -18.12 -37.28 -25.98
C GLN A 480 -16.65 -36.91 -26.10
N ASP A 481 -16.28 -35.69 -25.68
CA ASP A 481 -14.93 -35.18 -25.78
C ASP A 481 -14.68 -34.01 -24.82
N ILE A 482 -13.42 -33.66 -24.58
CA ILE A 482 -12.99 -32.50 -23.78
C ILE A 482 -11.93 -31.74 -24.59
N ASN A 483 -12.19 -30.48 -24.92
CA ASN A 483 -11.31 -29.68 -25.76
C ASN A 483 -10.81 -28.43 -25.04
N LEU A 484 -9.51 -28.15 -25.14
CA LEU A 484 -8.95 -26.88 -24.71
C LEU A 484 -9.28 -25.81 -25.77
N THR A 485 -9.93 -24.73 -25.35
CA THR A 485 -10.28 -23.59 -26.19
C THR A 485 -9.72 -22.30 -25.61
N GLU A 486 -9.47 -21.32 -26.48
CA GLU A 486 -9.01 -19.99 -26.10
C GLU A 486 -9.94 -18.95 -26.69
N LYS A 487 -10.53 -18.10 -25.84
CA LYS A 487 -11.40 -17.01 -26.26
C LYS A 487 -11.19 -15.80 -25.35
N ASN A 488 -10.95 -14.64 -25.96
CA ASN A 488 -10.65 -13.38 -25.26
C ASN A 488 -9.49 -13.53 -24.25
N ASP A 489 -8.41 -14.22 -24.67
CA ASP A 489 -7.23 -14.53 -23.84
C ASP A 489 -7.51 -15.40 -22.60
N ILE A 490 -8.69 -16.05 -22.55
CA ILE A 490 -9.02 -17.01 -21.49
C ILE A 490 -9.02 -18.42 -22.06
N LYS A 491 -8.10 -19.25 -21.56
CA LYS A 491 -7.98 -20.68 -21.87
C LYS A 491 -8.89 -21.52 -20.98
N ARG A 492 -9.76 -22.34 -21.57
CA ARG A 492 -10.77 -23.14 -20.86
C ARG A 492 -10.95 -24.50 -21.50
N PHE A 493 -11.17 -25.51 -20.66
CA PHE A 493 -11.59 -26.83 -21.13
C PHE A 493 -13.11 -26.85 -21.30
N LEU A 494 -13.56 -27.12 -22.52
CA LEU A 494 -14.97 -27.29 -22.85
C LEU A 494 -15.26 -28.76 -23.07
N VAL A 495 -16.30 -29.25 -22.39
CA VAL A 495 -16.80 -30.62 -22.50
C VAL A 495 -17.90 -30.65 -23.57
N ASP A 496 -17.73 -31.49 -24.57
CA ASP A 496 -18.78 -31.84 -25.51
C ASP A 496 -19.59 -33.02 -24.95
N SER A 497 -20.91 -32.87 -24.89
CA SER A 497 -21.78 -33.82 -24.21
C SER A 497 -23.13 -33.91 -24.89
N LYS A 498 -23.64 -35.15 -25.02
CA LYS A 498 -24.98 -35.45 -25.51
C LYS A 498 -26.09 -34.82 -24.67
N SER A 499 -25.82 -34.53 -23.40
CA SER A 499 -26.74 -33.82 -22.50
C SER A 499 -26.93 -32.35 -22.91
N PHE A 500 -25.97 -31.77 -23.64
CA PHE A 500 -25.98 -30.38 -24.10
C PHE A 500 -25.73 -30.29 -25.62
N PRO A 501 -26.63 -30.82 -26.47
CA PRO A 501 -26.36 -30.99 -27.91
C PRO A 501 -26.21 -29.68 -28.70
N LYS A 502 -26.49 -28.53 -28.09
CA LYS A 502 -26.42 -27.20 -28.72
C LYS A 502 -25.23 -26.36 -28.26
N LYS A 503 -24.47 -26.80 -27.26
CA LYS A 503 -23.32 -26.06 -26.72
C LYS A 503 -22.38 -26.97 -25.93
N SER A 504 -21.08 -26.76 -26.09
CA SER A 504 -20.10 -27.25 -25.13
C SER A 504 -20.14 -26.39 -23.87
N VAL A 505 -19.93 -27.01 -22.72
CA VAL A 505 -19.94 -26.33 -21.42
C VAL A 505 -18.57 -26.40 -20.78
N ASP A 506 -18.25 -25.44 -19.93
CA ASP A 506 -16.97 -25.42 -19.22
C ASP A 506 -16.85 -26.64 -18.29
N ILE A 507 -15.66 -27.26 -18.20
CA ILE A 507 -15.41 -28.39 -17.31
C ILE A 507 -15.72 -28.04 -15.84
N THR A 508 -15.59 -26.77 -15.47
CA THR A 508 -15.96 -26.26 -14.14
C THR A 508 -17.47 -26.34 -13.86
N SER A 509 -18.30 -26.58 -14.88
CA SER A 509 -19.74 -26.84 -14.74
C SER A 509 -20.06 -28.29 -14.37
N TYR A 510 -19.08 -29.20 -14.44
CA TYR A 510 -19.21 -30.59 -13.97
C TYR A 510 -18.77 -30.71 -12.50
N GLY A 511 -19.14 -31.82 -11.85
CA GLY A 511 -18.79 -32.06 -10.45
C GLY A 511 -17.27 -32.10 -10.19
N GLU A 512 -16.85 -31.68 -9.00
CA GLU A 512 -15.44 -31.58 -8.58
C GLU A 512 -14.68 -32.91 -8.73
N GLY A 513 -15.34 -34.05 -8.51
CA GLY A 513 -14.74 -35.37 -8.72
C GLY A 513 -14.26 -35.61 -10.16
N LEU A 514 -15.01 -35.14 -11.17
CA LEU A 514 -14.59 -35.25 -12.58
C LEU A 514 -13.38 -34.35 -12.83
N GLN A 515 -13.43 -33.10 -12.36
CA GLN A 515 -12.33 -32.13 -12.53
C GLN A 515 -11.04 -32.67 -11.88
N ARG A 516 -11.14 -33.21 -10.66
CA ARG A 516 -10.02 -33.79 -9.93
C ARG A 516 -9.40 -34.99 -10.66
N ILE A 517 -10.23 -35.92 -11.13
CA ILE A 517 -9.75 -37.08 -11.90
C ILE A 517 -9.06 -36.63 -13.18
N PHE A 518 -9.66 -35.68 -13.91
CA PHE A 518 -9.09 -35.12 -15.13
C PHE A 518 -7.71 -34.51 -14.86
N GLU A 519 -7.58 -33.64 -13.86
CA GLU A 519 -6.32 -32.99 -13.52
C GLU A 519 -5.23 -33.95 -13.04
N ILE A 520 -5.58 -34.94 -12.20
CA ILE A 520 -4.65 -35.97 -11.74
C ILE A 520 -4.18 -36.82 -12.93
N ALA A 521 -5.09 -37.27 -13.78
CA ALA A 521 -4.77 -38.11 -14.94
C ALA A 521 -3.84 -37.37 -15.93
N LEU A 522 -4.10 -36.09 -16.22
CA LEU A 522 -3.21 -35.28 -17.06
C LEU A 522 -1.79 -35.16 -16.49
N SER A 523 -1.66 -35.18 -15.16
CA SER A 523 -0.36 -34.97 -14.49
C SER A 523 0.64 -36.09 -14.75
N PHE A 524 0.19 -37.30 -15.06
CA PHE A 524 1.08 -38.44 -15.33
C PHE A 524 1.96 -38.21 -16.56
N ALA A 525 1.39 -37.70 -17.66
CA ALA A 525 2.16 -37.41 -18.87
C ALA A 525 3.22 -36.32 -18.63
N TYR A 526 2.89 -35.31 -17.82
CA TYR A 526 3.83 -34.27 -17.41
C TYR A 526 4.97 -34.83 -16.56
N CYS A 527 4.64 -35.71 -15.60
CA CYS A 527 5.59 -36.32 -14.69
C CYS A 527 6.31 -37.54 -15.27
N LYS A 528 6.21 -37.81 -16.58
CA LYS A 528 6.86 -38.96 -17.22
C LYS A 528 8.33 -39.09 -16.79
N ASN A 529 8.74 -40.29 -16.35
CA ASN A 529 10.05 -40.57 -15.75
C ASN A 529 10.34 -39.72 -14.51
N GLY A 530 9.35 -39.54 -13.64
CA GLY A 530 9.43 -38.59 -12.53
C GLY A 530 8.49 -38.95 -11.38
N VAL A 531 8.02 -37.93 -10.66
CA VAL A 531 7.30 -38.11 -9.38
C VAL A 531 5.98 -37.34 -9.38
N LEU A 532 4.89 -38.01 -9.03
CA LEU A 532 3.59 -37.38 -8.83
C LEU A 532 3.16 -37.52 -7.36
N LEU A 533 2.82 -36.40 -6.73
CA LEU A 533 2.35 -36.37 -5.35
C LEU A 533 0.88 -35.97 -5.33
N ILE A 534 0.05 -36.76 -4.64
CA ILE A 534 -1.39 -36.58 -4.60
C ILE A 534 -1.85 -36.61 -3.14
N ASP A 535 -2.26 -35.46 -2.63
CA ASP A 535 -2.78 -35.34 -1.28
C ASP A 535 -4.31 -35.53 -1.29
N GLU A 536 -4.79 -36.32 -0.34
CA GLU A 536 -6.19 -36.71 -0.13
C GLU A 536 -6.86 -37.24 -1.41
N LEU A 537 -6.32 -38.30 -2.02
CA LEU A 537 -6.74 -38.78 -3.34
C LEU A 537 -8.28 -38.85 -3.50
N GLU A 538 -8.97 -39.39 -2.50
CA GLU A 538 -10.41 -39.66 -2.47
C GLU A 538 -11.31 -38.41 -2.47
N THR A 539 -10.77 -37.23 -2.14
CA THR A 539 -11.60 -36.04 -1.93
C THR A 539 -12.47 -35.74 -3.16
N ALA A 540 -13.77 -35.53 -2.95
CA ALA A 540 -14.79 -35.32 -3.98
C ALA A 540 -15.02 -36.46 -4.98
N ILE A 541 -14.39 -37.63 -4.80
CA ILE A 541 -14.60 -38.83 -5.63
C ILE A 541 -15.54 -39.79 -4.91
N HIS A 542 -16.62 -40.19 -5.59
CA HIS A 542 -17.57 -41.15 -5.03
C HIS A 542 -16.93 -42.54 -4.90
N TYR A 543 -17.14 -43.22 -3.77
CA TYR A 543 -16.47 -44.48 -3.43
C TYR A 543 -16.59 -45.56 -4.51
N SER A 544 -17.72 -45.60 -5.22
CA SER A 544 -17.96 -46.58 -6.29
C SER A 544 -17.00 -46.47 -7.48
N LEU A 545 -16.36 -45.30 -7.66
CA LEU A 545 -15.41 -45.04 -8.75
C LEU A 545 -13.95 -45.29 -8.33
N LEU A 546 -13.67 -45.42 -7.03
CA LEU A 546 -12.30 -45.54 -6.53
C LEU A 546 -11.58 -46.78 -7.08
N VAL A 547 -12.25 -47.91 -7.25
CA VAL A 547 -11.64 -49.14 -7.78
C VAL A 547 -11.16 -48.93 -9.22
N ASP A 548 -11.99 -48.35 -10.08
CA ASP A 548 -11.62 -48.06 -11.47
C ASP A 548 -10.53 -46.97 -11.54
N PHE A 549 -10.61 -45.96 -10.69
CA PHE A 549 -9.65 -44.85 -10.71
C PHE A 549 -8.26 -45.24 -10.17
N THR A 550 -8.20 -46.02 -9.09
CA THR A 550 -6.92 -46.53 -8.55
C THR A 550 -6.25 -47.49 -9.53
N LYS A 551 -7.03 -48.34 -10.21
CA LYS A 551 -6.55 -49.15 -11.34
C LYS A 551 -5.94 -48.27 -12.42
N PHE A 552 -6.65 -47.22 -12.84
CA PHE A 552 -6.17 -46.29 -13.86
C PHE A 552 -4.88 -45.57 -13.42
N ILE A 553 -4.77 -45.18 -12.15
CA ILE A 553 -3.53 -44.61 -11.57
C ILE A 553 -2.37 -45.59 -11.68
N GLN A 554 -2.55 -46.86 -11.34
CA GLN A 554 -1.51 -47.89 -11.43
C GLN A 554 -1.09 -48.15 -12.89
N GLU A 555 -2.05 -48.17 -13.82
CA GLU A 555 -1.78 -48.28 -15.26
C GLU A 555 -0.99 -47.08 -15.79
N LEU A 556 -1.40 -45.85 -15.46
CA LEU A 556 -0.69 -44.62 -15.84
C LEU A 556 0.71 -44.56 -15.21
N ALA A 557 0.87 -44.97 -13.96
CA ALA A 557 2.16 -44.99 -13.28
C ALA A 557 3.16 -45.93 -13.97
N ARG A 558 2.71 -47.07 -14.51
CA ARG A 558 3.53 -47.96 -15.34
C ARG A 558 3.81 -47.36 -16.70
N GLU A 559 2.77 -46.93 -17.41
CA GLU A 559 2.87 -46.37 -18.78
C GLU A 559 3.84 -45.19 -18.86
N PHE A 560 3.80 -44.29 -17.87
CA PHE A 560 4.62 -43.08 -17.85
C PHE A 560 5.88 -43.21 -16.98
N ASN A 561 6.13 -44.38 -16.39
CA ASN A 561 7.27 -44.59 -15.50
C ASN A 561 7.31 -43.54 -14.36
N VAL A 562 6.19 -43.36 -13.65
CA VAL A 562 6.01 -42.34 -12.60
C VAL A 562 5.97 -43.00 -11.22
N GLN A 563 6.74 -42.48 -10.27
CA GLN A 563 6.59 -42.80 -8.85
C GLN A 563 5.50 -41.93 -8.24
N VAL A 564 4.50 -42.55 -7.61
CA VAL A 564 3.35 -41.87 -7.03
C VAL A 564 3.42 -41.92 -5.51
N PHE A 565 3.20 -40.78 -4.86
CA PHE A 565 3.09 -40.64 -3.41
C PHE A 565 1.71 -40.09 -3.08
N ILE A 566 0.94 -40.87 -2.33
CA ILE A 566 -0.48 -40.62 -2.12
C ILE A 566 -0.77 -40.53 -0.64
N THR A 567 -1.55 -39.54 -0.21
CA THR A 567 -2.14 -39.55 1.13
C THR A 567 -3.63 -39.89 1.03
N SER A 568 -4.12 -40.62 2.02
CA SER A 568 -5.54 -40.90 2.15
C SER A 568 -5.92 -41.08 3.62
N HIS A 569 -7.16 -40.72 3.94
CA HIS A 569 -7.81 -41.03 5.21
C HIS A 569 -8.94 -42.06 5.05
N SER A 570 -9.36 -42.34 3.81
CA SER A 570 -10.46 -43.24 3.49
C SER A 570 -10.00 -44.71 3.44
N LYS A 571 -10.69 -45.56 4.21
CA LYS A 571 -10.52 -47.01 4.10
C LYS A 571 -10.93 -47.49 2.71
N GLU A 572 -12.02 -46.95 2.17
CA GLU A 572 -12.52 -47.28 0.83
C GLU A 572 -11.50 -46.97 -0.27
N CYS A 573 -10.72 -45.90 -0.11
CA CYS A 573 -9.64 -45.55 -1.04
C CYS A 573 -8.46 -46.52 -0.94
N ILE A 574 -8.04 -46.86 0.27
CA ILE A 574 -6.94 -47.81 0.52
C ILE A 574 -7.34 -49.20 0.00
N ASP A 575 -8.55 -49.65 0.33
CA ASP A 575 -9.16 -50.88 -0.17
C ASP A 575 -9.15 -50.93 -1.70
N ALA A 576 -9.51 -49.83 -2.36
CA ALA A 576 -9.61 -49.77 -3.81
C ALA A 576 -8.28 -50.09 -4.52
N PHE A 577 -7.14 -49.66 -3.96
CA PHE A 577 -5.80 -49.89 -4.53
C PHE A 577 -5.44 -51.37 -4.66
N VAL A 578 -5.85 -52.20 -3.69
CA VAL A 578 -5.54 -53.64 -3.71
C VAL A 578 -6.70 -54.48 -4.24
N LYS A 579 -7.96 -54.05 -4.04
CA LYS A 579 -9.15 -54.76 -4.54
C LYS A 579 -9.32 -54.65 -6.06
N ASN A 580 -8.66 -53.69 -6.71
CA ASN A 580 -8.62 -53.66 -8.17
C ASN A 580 -7.77 -54.80 -8.78
N ARG A 581 -6.95 -55.49 -7.97
CA ARG A 581 -6.17 -56.70 -8.31
C ARG A 581 -5.22 -56.53 -9.50
N VAL A 582 -4.67 -55.34 -9.66
CA VAL A 582 -3.74 -55.01 -10.73
C VAL A 582 -2.43 -54.53 -10.10
N TYR A 583 -1.29 -55.09 -10.49
CA TYR A 583 0.03 -54.55 -10.11
C TYR A 583 0.24 -54.33 -8.60
N ASN A 584 -0.29 -55.20 -7.73
CA ASN A 584 -0.12 -55.08 -6.27
C ASN A 584 1.36 -55.11 -5.86
N GLU A 585 2.22 -55.75 -6.65
CA GLU A 585 3.67 -55.78 -6.45
C GLU A 585 4.34 -54.40 -6.53
N ASP A 586 3.66 -53.39 -7.11
CA ASP A 586 4.14 -52.01 -7.22
C ASP A 586 3.73 -51.14 -6.02
N ILE A 587 2.94 -51.68 -5.07
CA ILE A 587 2.35 -50.93 -3.96
C ILE A 587 3.15 -51.15 -2.68
N ASN A 588 3.48 -50.05 -2.00
CA ASN A 588 3.81 -50.06 -0.57
C ASN A 588 2.91 -49.09 0.18
N PHE A 589 2.36 -49.56 1.29
CA PHE A 589 1.47 -48.83 2.17
C PHE A 589 2.14 -48.54 3.51
N TYR A 590 1.95 -47.33 4.00
CA TYR A 590 2.59 -46.80 5.18
C TYR A 590 1.55 -46.21 6.12
N THR A 591 1.41 -46.83 7.29
CA THR A 591 0.64 -46.29 8.39
C THR A 591 1.52 -45.36 9.20
N MET A 592 1.22 -44.06 9.21
CA MET A 592 1.92 -43.06 10.01
C MET A 592 1.34 -43.02 11.42
N VAL A 593 2.18 -43.36 12.40
CA VAL A 593 1.83 -43.43 13.83
C VAL A 593 2.79 -42.59 14.67
N ARG A 594 2.39 -42.24 15.89
CA ARG A 594 3.25 -41.60 16.89
C ARG A 594 3.69 -42.65 17.90
N ASP A 595 4.98 -42.68 18.23
CA ASP A 595 5.48 -43.49 19.33
C ASP A 595 5.21 -42.83 20.69
N LEU A 596 5.60 -43.52 21.78
CA LEU A 596 5.42 -43.04 23.15
C LEU A 596 6.15 -41.73 23.46
N ASN A 597 7.14 -41.34 22.64
CA ASN A 597 7.88 -40.09 22.77
C ASN A 597 7.37 -39.01 21.80
N ASP A 598 6.17 -39.20 21.24
CA ASP A 598 5.55 -38.32 20.24
C ASP A 598 6.34 -38.20 18.92
N LYS A 599 7.25 -39.14 18.65
CA LYS A 599 8.00 -39.19 17.39
C LYS A 599 7.20 -39.95 16.34
N ILE A 600 7.12 -39.39 15.14
CA ILE A 600 6.40 -39.99 14.02
C ILE A 600 7.22 -41.15 13.44
N GLN A 601 6.58 -42.31 13.26
CA GLN A 601 7.13 -43.52 12.66
C GLN A 601 6.15 -44.09 11.62
N THR A 602 6.61 -45.08 10.85
CA THR A 602 5.78 -45.79 9.86
C THR A 602 5.76 -47.28 10.10
N ILE A 603 4.58 -47.87 9.97
CA ILE A 603 4.40 -49.32 9.79
C ILE A 603 4.20 -49.56 8.30
N THR A 604 4.91 -50.53 7.72
CA THR A 604 4.93 -50.75 6.27
C THR A 604 4.34 -52.09 5.91
N TYR A 605 3.50 -52.09 4.88
CA TYR A 605 2.89 -53.27 4.26
C TYR A 605 3.18 -53.22 2.76
N ASP A 606 3.58 -54.33 2.15
CA ASP A 606 3.53 -54.47 0.70
C ASP A 606 2.10 -54.71 0.22
N GLY A 607 1.85 -54.61 -1.08
CA GLY A 607 0.49 -54.71 -1.62
C GLY A 607 -0.23 -56.02 -1.32
N GLU A 608 0.47 -57.15 -1.32
CA GLU A 608 -0.11 -58.46 -0.99
C GLU A 608 -0.41 -58.58 0.50
N SER A 609 0.53 -58.20 1.37
CA SER A 609 0.31 -58.18 2.83
C SER A 609 -0.84 -57.24 3.21
N LEU A 610 -0.95 -56.09 2.54
CA LEU A 610 -2.06 -55.15 2.75
C LEU A 610 -3.41 -55.77 2.37
N LEU A 611 -3.48 -56.50 1.24
CA LEU A 611 -4.69 -57.19 0.83
C LEU A 611 -5.13 -58.22 1.88
N ASP A 612 -4.19 -59.03 2.37
CA ASP A 612 -4.46 -60.05 3.40
C ASP A 612 -4.99 -59.43 4.71
N GLU A 613 -4.41 -58.32 5.16
CA GLU A 613 -4.83 -57.60 6.37
C GLU A 613 -6.24 -57.00 6.21
N LEU A 614 -6.53 -56.42 5.04
CA LEU A 614 -7.84 -55.83 4.75
C LEU A 614 -8.95 -56.88 4.56
N GLU A 615 -8.63 -58.08 4.04
CA GLU A 615 -9.57 -59.21 3.98
C GLU A 615 -9.92 -59.75 5.37
N GLN A 616 -9.04 -59.56 6.36
CA GLN A 616 -9.30 -59.87 7.78
C GLN A 616 -10.01 -58.73 8.53
N ASP A 617 -10.40 -57.67 7.82
CA ASP A 617 -11.06 -56.46 8.35
C ASP A 617 -10.23 -55.72 9.41
N LEU A 618 -8.90 -55.82 9.34
CA LEU A 618 -7.98 -55.14 10.25
C LEU A 618 -7.88 -53.63 9.94
N GLU A 619 -7.83 -52.81 10.97
CA GLU A 619 -7.68 -51.35 10.83
C GLU A 619 -6.22 -50.97 10.62
N VAL A 620 -5.85 -50.79 9.35
CA VAL A 620 -4.48 -50.47 8.92
C VAL A 620 -4.19 -48.96 8.92
N ARG A 621 -5.17 -48.08 9.17
CA ARG A 621 -4.96 -46.61 9.15
C ARG A 621 -4.42 -46.04 10.46
N GLY A 622 -4.09 -46.89 11.42
CA GLY A 622 -3.54 -46.51 12.73
C GLY A 622 -4.56 -46.65 13.86
N TRP A 623 -4.05 -46.74 15.09
CA TRP A 623 -4.80 -46.99 16.33
C TRP A 623 -4.66 -45.86 17.35
#